data_AF-A0A165NY39-F1
#
_entry.id   AF-A0A165NY39-F1
#
_cell.length_a   1.000
_cell.length_b   1.000
_cell.length_c   1.000
_cell.angle_alpha   90.00
_cell.angle_beta   90.00
_cell.angle_gamma   90.00
#
_symmetry.space_group_name_H-M   'P 1'
#
loop_
_entity.id
_entity.type
_entity.pdbx_description
1 polymer ?
#
loop_
_entity_poly.entity_id
_entity_poly.type
_entity_poly.pdbx_seq_one_letter_code
_entity_poly.pdbx_strand_id
1 'polypeptide(L)'
;MVSSRDCLARVCAYWRAVALDYPTFWAHIVVRTSRDAALLAIALERSSGGVLDVELCDERISSAVEQRAVVETLLAPEHRLRLIRLSVKYTNMMPESLLPLLCAGDVFPALHDLVIQGTYGRLPYLAPSLEAPSLRTLVLSGLELVLQSWHTFITPSLEHLCLHVVQYDDSYRLLNTIPSAAPSFAVSSGISTLLTLCRCWAMEYSRRSRLV
;
A
#
# COMPACT_ATOMS: atom_id res chain seq x y z
N MET A 1 11.92 -7.62 -15.48
CA MET A 1 11.94 -8.83 -14.64
C MET A 1 11.00 -9.84 -15.27
N VAL A 2 11.49 -11.03 -15.60
CA VAL A 2 10.66 -12.16 -16.06
C VAL A 2 9.97 -12.73 -14.83
N SER A 3 8.65 -12.87 -14.84
CA SER A 3 7.94 -13.50 -13.73
C SER A 3 8.37 -14.96 -13.62
N SER A 4 8.52 -15.50 -12.41
CA SER A 4 8.86 -16.92 -12.18
C SER A 4 7.90 -17.87 -12.91
N ARG A 5 6.63 -17.47 -13.05
CA ARG A 5 5.59 -18.14 -13.85
C ARG A 5 5.99 -18.27 -15.33
N ASP A 6 6.52 -17.22 -15.93
CA ASP A 6 6.85 -17.20 -17.36
C ASP A 6 8.06 -18.09 -17.66
N CYS A 7 8.97 -18.26 -16.69
CA CYS A 7 10.05 -19.22 -16.77
C CYS A 7 9.52 -20.67 -16.73
N LEU A 8 8.61 -20.98 -15.80
CA LEU A 8 8.03 -22.32 -15.66
C LEU A 8 7.20 -22.73 -16.88
N ALA A 9 6.39 -21.81 -17.42
CA ALA A 9 5.55 -22.06 -18.58
C ALA A 9 6.33 -22.33 -19.89
N ARG A 10 7.64 -22.05 -19.91
CA ARG A 10 8.52 -22.27 -21.07
C ARG A 10 9.29 -23.60 -21.03
N VAL A 11 9.29 -24.33 -19.91
CA VAL A 11 10.07 -25.57 -19.76
C VAL A 11 9.50 -26.70 -20.62
N CYS A 12 8.24 -27.08 -20.39
CA CYS A 12 7.52 -28.07 -21.18
C CYS A 12 6.00 -27.90 -21.00
N ALA A 13 5.21 -28.65 -21.78
CA ALA A 13 3.74 -28.59 -21.71
C ALA A 13 3.21 -28.94 -20.32
N TYR A 14 3.84 -29.89 -19.61
CA TYR A 14 3.46 -30.28 -18.26
C TYR A 14 3.62 -29.13 -17.26
N TRP A 15 4.79 -28.48 -17.20
CA TRP A 15 5.02 -27.35 -16.28
C TRP A 15 4.13 -26.15 -16.59
N ARG A 16 3.75 -25.96 -17.86
CA ARG A 16 2.75 -24.97 -18.22
C ARG A 16 1.40 -25.31 -17.61
N ALA A 17 0.91 -26.55 -17.77
CA ALA A 17 -0.36 -26.97 -17.16
C ALA A 17 -0.33 -26.77 -15.63
N VAL A 18 0.72 -27.23 -14.96
CA VAL A 18 0.93 -27.03 -13.51
C VAL A 18 0.89 -25.53 -13.15
N ALA A 19 1.57 -24.67 -13.91
CA ALA A 19 1.58 -23.23 -13.63
C ALA A 19 0.20 -22.57 -13.83
N LEU A 20 -0.64 -23.12 -14.71
CA LEU A 20 -2.01 -22.63 -14.93
C LEU A 20 -2.95 -23.08 -13.81
N ASP A 21 -2.74 -24.28 -13.26
CA ASP A 21 -3.63 -24.90 -12.28
C ASP A 21 -3.31 -24.52 -10.81
N TYR A 22 -2.14 -23.96 -10.53
CA TYR A 22 -1.74 -23.57 -9.17
C TYR A 22 -2.12 -22.13 -8.82
N PRO A 23 -3.11 -21.88 -7.93
CA PRO A 23 -3.63 -20.53 -7.66
C PRO A 23 -2.61 -19.59 -7.04
N THR A 24 -1.66 -20.12 -6.25
CA THR A 24 -0.63 -19.33 -5.57
C THR A 24 0.31 -18.62 -6.52
N PHE A 25 0.49 -19.11 -7.76
CA PHE A 25 1.26 -18.41 -8.79
C PHE A 25 0.54 -17.19 -9.36
N TRP A 26 -0.76 -17.06 -9.11
CA TRP A 26 -1.60 -15.96 -9.56
C TRP A 26 -1.97 -15.00 -8.42
N ALA A 27 -1.58 -15.32 -7.18
CA ALA A 27 -1.82 -14.49 -6.01
C ALA A 27 -0.99 -13.20 -5.98
N HIS A 28 0.22 -13.23 -6.55
CA HIS A 28 1.09 -12.05 -6.66
C HIS A 28 0.95 -11.44 -8.06
N ILE A 29 0.32 -10.29 -8.15
CA ILE A 29 -0.03 -9.62 -9.40
C ILE A 29 0.71 -8.30 -9.47
N VAL A 30 1.40 -8.08 -10.58
CA VAL A 30 2.07 -6.80 -10.83
C VAL A 30 1.56 -6.18 -12.12
N VAL A 31 0.98 -4.99 -12.01
CA VAL A 31 0.44 -4.22 -13.13
C VAL A 31 1.40 -3.07 -13.44
N ARG A 32 2.21 -3.24 -14.48
CA ARG A 32 3.17 -2.23 -14.95
C ARG A 32 2.79 -1.63 -16.30
N THR A 33 2.11 -2.41 -17.13
CA THR A 33 1.80 -2.07 -18.52
C THR A 33 0.32 -2.28 -18.83
N SER A 34 -0.16 -1.70 -19.93
CA SER A 34 -1.50 -1.95 -20.47
C SER A 34 -1.77 -3.44 -20.71
N ARG A 35 -0.74 -4.22 -21.07
CA ARG A 35 -0.87 -5.68 -21.22
C ARG A 35 -1.13 -6.37 -19.88
N ASP A 36 -0.46 -5.94 -18.81
CA ASP A 36 -0.68 -6.51 -17.48
C ASP A 36 -2.09 -6.16 -16.97
N ALA A 37 -2.55 -4.94 -17.25
CA ALA A 37 -3.92 -4.50 -16.94
C ALA A 37 -4.97 -5.37 -17.65
N ALA A 38 -4.76 -5.68 -18.94
CA ALA A 38 -5.65 -6.57 -19.69
C ALA A 38 -5.65 -8.02 -19.16
N LEU A 39 -4.55 -8.46 -18.51
CA LEU A 39 -4.43 -9.80 -17.93
C LEU A 39 -4.88 -9.87 -16.46
N LEU A 40 -5.22 -8.74 -15.84
CA LEU A 40 -5.59 -8.66 -14.42
C LEU A 40 -6.78 -9.55 -14.09
N ALA A 41 -7.86 -9.48 -14.86
CA ALA A 41 -9.06 -10.29 -14.63
C ALA A 41 -8.76 -11.80 -14.67
N ILE A 42 -7.93 -12.25 -15.63
CA ILE A 42 -7.52 -13.65 -15.75
C ILE A 42 -6.69 -14.08 -14.53
N ALA A 43 -5.81 -13.20 -14.04
CA ALA A 43 -5.01 -13.50 -12.85
C ALA A 43 -5.88 -13.60 -11.59
N LEU A 44 -6.85 -12.70 -11.44
CA LEU A 44 -7.78 -12.69 -10.32
C LEU A 44 -8.68 -13.92 -10.31
N GLU A 45 -9.20 -14.35 -11.47
CA GLU A 45 -9.98 -15.58 -11.59
C GLU A 45 -9.15 -16.81 -11.17
N ARG A 46 -7.90 -16.90 -11.67
CA ARG A 46 -7.01 -18.05 -11.39
C ARG A 46 -6.48 -18.12 -9.97
N SER A 47 -6.41 -16.98 -9.28
CA SER A 47 -6.05 -16.97 -7.86
C SER A 47 -7.08 -17.69 -6.96
N SER A 48 -8.25 -18.06 -7.50
CA SER A 48 -9.20 -19.03 -6.95
C SER A 48 -9.49 -18.88 -5.44
N GLY A 49 -9.91 -17.68 -5.02
CA GLY A 49 -10.27 -17.42 -3.63
C GLY A 49 -9.10 -17.21 -2.66
N GLY A 50 -7.85 -17.42 -3.10
CA GLY A 50 -6.65 -17.18 -2.29
C GLY A 50 -6.39 -15.69 -1.99
N VAL A 51 -5.47 -15.39 -1.06
CA VAL A 51 -5.07 -14.01 -0.76
C VAL A 51 -4.35 -13.35 -1.95
N LEU A 52 -4.44 -12.03 -2.06
CA LEU A 52 -3.93 -11.24 -3.17
C LEU A 52 -2.86 -10.24 -2.72
N ASP A 53 -1.69 -10.29 -3.36
CA ASP A 53 -0.62 -9.29 -3.25
C ASP A 53 -0.54 -8.54 -4.59
N VAL A 54 -0.91 -7.27 -4.60
CA VAL A 54 -1.01 -6.47 -5.83
C VAL A 54 -0.03 -5.30 -5.79
N GLU A 55 0.81 -5.21 -6.82
CA GLU A 55 1.71 -4.08 -7.07
C GLU A 55 1.25 -3.33 -8.33
N LEU A 56 0.89 -2.06 -8.17
CA LEU A 56 0.56 -1.12 -9.24
C LEU A 56 1.76 -0.20 -9.49
N CYS A 57 2.23 -0.15 -10.74
CA CYS A 57 3.32 0.72 -11.16
C CYS A 57 2.83 1.62 -12.29
N ASP A 58 2.81 2.93 -12.05
CA ASP A 58 2.22 3.92 -12.97
C ASP A 58 3.04 4.14 -14.26
N GLU A 59 4.32 3.80 -14.27
CA GLU A 59 5.28 4.22 -15.31
C GLU A 59 4.87 3.92 -16.77
N ARG A 60 4.00 2.93 -17.02
CA ARG A 60 3.61 2.52 -18.38
C ARG A 60 2.15 2.12 -18.56
N ILE A 61 1.26 2.43 -17.60
CA ILE A 61 -0.18 2.28 -17.83
C ILE A 61 -0.63 3.55 -18.53
N SER A 62 -0.74 3.46 -19.85
CA SER A 62 -0.72 4.65 -20.71
C SER A 62 -2.02 5.45 -20.73
N SER A 63 -3.16 4.88 -20.31
CA SER A 63 -4.45 5.58 -20.32
C SER A 63 -5.15 5.58 -18.96
N ALA A 64 -5.80 6.70 -18.64
CA ALA A 64 -6.64 6.84 -17.46
C ALA A 64 -7.81 5.84 -17.46
N VAL A 65 -8.26 5.41 -18.64
CA VAL A 65 -9.33 4.40 -18.80
C VAL A 65 -8.85 3.03 -18.30
N GLU A 66 -7.64 2.61 -18.70
CA GLU A 66 -7.06 1.33 -18.24
C GLU A 66 -6.80 1.35 -16.73
N GLN A 67 -6.26 2.46 -16.21
CA GLN A 67 -6.05 2.60 -14.77
C GLN A 67 -7.37 2.53 -13.98
N ARG A 68 -8.42 3.19 -14.48
CA ARG A 68 -9.76 3.12 -13.88
C ARG A 68 -10.32 1.71 -13.91
N ALA A 69 -10.18 1.00 -15.03
CA ALA A 69 -10.62 -0.39 -15.13
C ALA A 69 -9.89 -1.31 -14.13
N VAL A 70 -8.57 -1.11 -13.96
CA VAL A 70 -7.78 -1.83 -12.94
C VAL A 70 -8.32 -1.56 -11.53
N VAL A 71 -8.57 -0.29 -11.21
CA VAL A 71 -9.08 0.14 -9.90
C VAL A 71 -10.47 -0.42 -9.64
N GLU A 72 -11.40 -0.29 -10.59
CA GLU A 72 -12.75 -0.83 -10.49
C GLU A 72 -12.73 -2.35 -10.30
N THR A 73 -11.84 -3.04 -11.01
CA THR A 73 -11.63 -4.48 -10.82
C THR A 73 -11.17 -4.76 -9.39
N LEU A 74 -10.12 -4.11 -8.90
CA LEU A 74 -9.61 -4.36 -7.54
C LEU A 74 -10.60 -3.97 -6.42
N LEU A 75 -11.45 -2.98 -6.65
CA LEU A 75 -12.51 -2.56 -5.73
C LEU A 75 -13.71 -3.51 -5.70
N ALA A 76 -13.84 -4.41 -6.68
CA ALA A 76 -14.89 -5.42 -6.66
C ALA A 76 -14.87 -6.18 -5.31
N PRO A 77 -16.03 -6.39 -4.66
CA PRO A 77 -16.08 -6.97 -3.31
C PRO A 77 -15.33 -8.31 -3.20
N GLU A 78 -15.44 -9.14 -4.22
CA GLU A 78 -14.79 -10.45 -4.30
C GLU A 78 -13.26 -10.40 -4.31
N HIS A 79 -12.64 -9.28 -4.68
CA HIS A 79 -11.18 -9.14 -4.71
C HIS A 79 -10.69 -8.35 -3.50
N ARG A 80 -11.43 -7.29 -3.13
CA ARG A 80 -11.12 -6.45 -1.97
C ARG A 80 -11.02 -7.23 -0.66
N LEU A 81 -11.91 -8.20 -0.44
CA LEU A 81 -11.91 -9.03 0.77
C LEU A 81 -10.66 -9.93 0.90
N ARG A 82 -9.89 -10.10 -0.18
CA ARG A 82 -8.73 -11.00 -0.26
C ARG A 82 -7.40 -10.27 -0.41
N LEU A 83 -7.41 -8.96 -0.65
CA LEU A 83 -6.21 -8.14 -0.75
C LEU A 83 -5.47 -8.13 0.59
N ILE A 84 -4.33 -8.82 0.65
CA ILE A 84 -3.43 -8.83 1.81
C ILE A 84 -2.38 -7.74 1.71
N ARG A 85 -1.98 -7.40 0.48
CA ARG A 85 -1.00 -6.36 0.21
C ARG A 85 -1.39 -5.54 -1.00
N LEU A 86 -1.30 -4.23 -0.86
CA LEU A 86 -1.47 -3.26 -1.94
C LEU A 86 -0.27 -2.32 -1.97
N SER A 87 0.48 -2.35 -3.07
CA SER A 87 1.64 -1.49 -3.30
C SER A 87 1.40 -0.61 -4.52
N VAL A 88 1.35 0.70 -4.34
CA VAL A 88 1.20 1.68 -5.41
C VAL A 88 2.50 2.48 -5.55
N LYS A 89 3.13 2.39 -6.73
CA LYS A 89 4.34 3.12 -7.08
C LYS A 89 4.08 4.05 -8.25
N TYR A 90 4.43 5.32 -8.10
CA TYR A 90 4.29 6.32 -9.15
C TYR A 90 5.52 7.22 -9.22
N THR A 91 5.82 7.73 -10.41
CA THR A 91 7.03 8.54 -10.63
C THR A 91 6.76 10.03 -10.58
N ASN A 92 5.71 10.47 -11.28
CA ASN A 92 5.34 11.87 -11.44
C ASN A 92 4.22 12.23 -10.46
N MET A 93 2.99 12.38 -10.93
CA MET A 93 1.82 12.65 -10.09
C MET A 93 1.07 11.34 -9.85
N MET A 94 0.47 11.17 -8.67
CA MET A 94 -0.45 10.05 -8.48
C MET A 94 -1.64 10.20 -9.44
N PRO A 95 -1.95 9.18 -10.25
CA PRO A 95 -3.07 9.23 -11.15
C PRO A 95 -4.39 9.40 -10.39
N GLU A 96 -5.24 10.31 -10.86
CA GLU A 96 -6.58 10.53 -10.30
C GLU A 96 -7.44 9.26 -10.29
N SER A 97 -7.18 8.37 -11.26
CA SER A 97 -7.79 7.05 -11.39
C SER A 97 -7.51 6.13 -10.20
N LEU A 98 -6.38 6.30 -9.50
CA LEU A 98 -5.99 5.48 -8.35
C LEU A 98 -6.55 6.03 -7.02
N LEU A 99 -7.08 7.26 -7.00
CA LEU A 99 -7.64 7.86 -5.79
C LEU A 99 -8.80 7.07 -5.19
N PRO A 100 -9.73 6.48 -5.96
CA PRO A 100 -10.80 5.67 -5.40
C PRO A 100 -10.29 4.52 -4.52
N LEU A 101 -9.12 3.93 -4.82
CA LEU A 101 -8.54 2.88 -3.97
C LEU A 101 -8.21 3.37 -2.55
N LEU A 102 -7.95 4.67 -2.37
CA LEU A 102 -7.51 5.24 -1.10
C LEU A 102 -8.55 6.14 -0.43
N CYS A 103 -9.49 6.68 -1.21
CA CYS A 103 -10.39 7.74 -0.77
C CYS A 103 -11.88 7.36 -0.81
N ALA A 104 -12.24 6.18 -1.34
CA ALA A 104 -13.65 5.79 -1.47
C ALA A 104 -14.35 5.46 -0.14
N GLY A 105 -13.62 5.35 0.98
CA GLY A 105 -14.18 4.89 2.26
C GLY A 105 -14.46 3.38 2.27
N ASP A 106 -13.77 2.64 1.40
CA ASP A 106 -13.96 1.22 1.24
C ASP A 106 -13.25 0.41 2.34
N VAL A 107 -13.84 -0.73 2.69
CA VAL A 107 -13.32 -1.67 3.71
C VAL A 107 -12.46 -2.76 3.08
N PHE A 108 -11.23 -2.90 3.57
CA PHE A 108 -10.22 -3.88 3.17
C PHE A 108 -9.87 -4.76 4.37
N PRO A 109 -10.71 -5.75 4.72
CA PRO A 109 -10.59 -6.47 5.99
C PRO A 109 -9.33 -7.34 6.10
N ALA A 110 -8.80 -7.80 4.96
CA ALA A 110 -7.62 -8.65 4.91
C ALA A 110 -6.30 -7.88 4.69
N LEU A 111 -6.36 -6.57 4.46
CA LEU A 111 -5.17 -5.80 4.06
C LEU A 111 -4.23 -5.63 5.24
N HIS A 112 -3.03 -6.19 5.11
CA HIS A 112 -1.95 -6.12 6.09
C HIS A 112 -0.90 -5.09 5.70
N ASP A 113 -0.57 -5.00 4.41
CA ASP A 113 0.51 -4.15 3.92
C ASP A 113 -0.02 -3.14 2.90
N LEU A 114 0.03 -1.86 3.25
CA LEU A 114 -0.26 -0.75 2.34
C LEU A 114 1.03 0.03 2.09
N VAL A 115 1.46 0.06 0.84
CA VAL A 115 2.67 0.77 0.40
C VAL A 115 2.28 1.76 -0.68
N ILE A 116 2.53 3.04 -0.46
CA ILE A 116 2.31 4.11 -1.43
C ILE A 116 3.61 4.90 -1.55
N GLN A 117 4.20 4.89 -2.74
CA GLN A 117 5.53 5.46 -2.98
C GLN A 117 5.53 6.32 -4.24
N GLY A 118 5.85 7.59 -4.07
CA GLY A 118 6.12 8.57 -5.12
C GLY A 118 7.59 8.97 -5.18
N THR A 119 8.19 9.10 -6.38
CA THR A 119 9.58 9.59 -6.51
C THR A 119 9.72 11.10 -6.68
N TYR A 120 8.87 11.74 -7.49
CA TYR A 120 9.02 13.16 -7.88
C TYR A 120 7.73 13.98 -7.80
N GLY A 121 6.70 13.43 -7.16
CA GLY A 121 5.35 13.98 -7.19
C GLY A 121 4.96 14.84 -6.01
N ARG A 122 4.22 15.91 -6.29
CA ARG A 122 3.18 16.39 -5.37
C ARG A 122 1.93 15.54 -5.59
N LEU A 123 1.34 15.06 -4.51
CA LEU A 123 -0.01 14.54 -4.59
C LEU A 123 -1.01 15.69 -4.69
N PRO A 124 -2.19 15.47 -5.30
CA PRO A 124 -3.36 16.27 -4.96
C PRO A 124 -3.64 16.14 -3.46
N TYR A 125 -4.22 17.16 -2.83
CA TYR A 125 -4.62 17.09 -1.43
C TYR A 125 -5.58 15.90 -1.23
N LEU A 126 -5.07 14.80 -0.70
CA LEU A 126 -5.87 13.61 -0.42
C LEU A 126 -6.39 13.64 1.01
N ALA A 127 -7.67 13.31 1.13
CA ALA A 127 -8.27 12.84 2.37
C ALA A 127 -8.43 11.33 2.26
N PRO A 128 -7.36 10.54 2.49
CA PRO A 128 -7.48 9.09 2.53
C PRO A 128 -8.58 8.64 3.50
N SER A 129 -9.46 7.80 2.98
CA SER A 129 -10.55 7.17 3.70
C SER A 129 -10.55 5.71 3.28
N LEU A 130 -9.88 4.90 4.09
CA LEU A 130 -9.71 3.47 3.88
C LEU A 130 -9.87 2.78 5.23
N GLU A 131 -10.76 1.80 5.32
CA GLU A 131 -10.90 0.99 6.53
C GLU A 131 -10.15 -0.32 6.35
N ALA A 132 -8.99 -0.46 6.99
CA ALA A 132 -8.17 -1.66 6.89
C ALA A 132 -7.87 -2.21 8.31
N PRO A 133 -8.84 -2.85 8.99
CA PRO A 133 -8.72 -3.21 10.41
C PRO A 133 -7.54 -4.15 10.73
N SER A 134 -7.02 -4.87 9.73
CA SER A 134 -5.90 -5.80 9.86
C SER A 134 -4.56 -5.22 9.40
N LEU A 135 -4.50 -3.91 9.12
CA LEU A 135 -3.31 -3.24 8.60
C LEU A 135 -2.18 -3.28 9.63
N ARG A 136 -1.03 -3.84 9.23
CA ARG A 136 0.17 -3.97 10.05
C ARG A 136 1.29 -3.07 9.58
N THR A 137 1.44 -2.94 8.26
CA THR A 137 2.49 -2.15 7.64
C THR A 137 1.88 -1.04 6.81
N LEU A 138 2.28 0.20 7.11
CA LEU A 138 1.94 1.37 6.32
C LEU A 138 3.22 2.09 5.90
N VAL A 139 3.46 2.14 4.60
CA VAL A 139 4.59 2.86 4.01
C VAL A 139 4.05 3.95 3.12
N LEU A 140 4.36 5.20 3.47
CA LEU A 140 3.92 6.38 2.74
C LEU A 140 5.16 7.21 2.40
N SER A 141 5.45 7.34 1.11
CA SER A 141 6.61 8.07 0.60
C SER A 141 6.21 8.97 -0.56
N GLY A 142 6.73 10.20 -0.57
CA GLY A 142 6.44 11.16 -1.63
C GLY A 142 4.98 11.66 -1.62
N LEU A 143 4.35 11.66 -0.43
CA LEU A 143 2.97 12.14 -0.24
C LEU A 143 2.97 13.51 0.47
N GLU A 144 2.20 14.47 -0.08
CA GLU A 144 1.78 15.69 0.63
C GLU A 144 0.37 15.44 1.17
N LEU A 145 0.27 14.88 2.38
CA LEU A 145 -1.02 14.50 2.97
C LEU A 145 -1.57 15.62 3.86
N VAL A 146 -2.86 15.91 3.74
CA VAL A 146 -3.56 16.75 4.70
C VAL A 146 -3.74 15.95 5.99
N LEU A 147 -3.16 16.44 7.09
CA LEU A 147 -3.14 15.77 8.39
C LEU A 147 -4.51 15.36 8.97
N GLN A 148 -5.61 15.91 8.48
CA GLN A 148 -6.93 15.73 9.09
C GLN A 148 -7.54 14.32 8.89
N SER A 149 -7.02 13.51 7.96
CA SER A 149 -7.66 12.24 7.54
C SER A 149 -6.90 10.98 7.92
N TRP A 150 -5.76 11.10 8.61
CA TRP A 150 -4.88 9.96 8.90
C TRP A 150 -5.45 8.95 9.89
N HIS A 151 -6.45 9.35 10.65
CA HIS A 151 -7.08 8.50 11.66
C HIS A 151 -7.65 7.20 11.07
N THR A 152 -7.98 7.18 9.77
CA THR A 152 -8.51 5.99 9.08
C THR A 152 -7.46 4.89 8.92
N PHE A 153 -6.17 5.26 8.79
CA PHE A 153 -5.08 4.30 8.65
C PHE A 153 -4.45 3.86 9.97
N ILE A 154 -4.66 4.62 11.05
CA ILE A 154 -4.09 4.29 12.35
C ILE A 154 -5.01 3.27 13.02
N THR A 155 -4.73 2.01 12.72
CA THR A 155 -5.45 0.87 13.28
C THR A 155 -4.73 0.37 14.53
N PRO A 156 -5.44 -0.27 15.48
CA PRO A 156 -4.80 -0.86 16.66
C PRO A 156 -3.86 -2.03 16.31
N SER A 157 -3.97 -2.57 15.09
CA SER A 157 -3.14 -3.63 14.53
C SER A 157 -1.84 -3.13 13.88
N LEU A 158 -1.64 -1.81 13.77
CA LEU A 158 -0.50 -1.25 13.07
C LEU A 158 0.81 -1.50 13.83
N GLU A 159 1.73 -2.22 13.21
CA GLU A 159 3.04 -2.62 13.76
C GLU A 159 4.17 -1.72 13.21
N HIS A 160 4.08 -1.38 11.92
CA HIS A 160 5.13 -0.69 11.18
C HIS A 160 4.56 0.52 10.45
N LEU A 161 5.12 1.70 10.73
CA LEU A 161 4.86 2.92 9.96
C LEU A 161 6.17 3.48 9.44
N CYS A 162 6.25 3.64 8.12
CA CYS A 162 7.34 4.33 7.46
C CYS A 162 6.78 5.55 6.74
N LEU A 163 7.13 6.74 7.23
CA LEU A 163 6.80 8.00 6.60
C LEU A 163 8.07 8.60 6.01
N HIS A 164 8.06 8.82 4.70
CA HIS A 164 9.10 9.53 3.99
C HIS A 164 8.49 10.80 3.40
N VAL A 165 8.20 11.74 4.30
CA VAL A 165 7.59 13.04 4.00
C VAL A 165 8.66 14.01 3.53
N VAL A 166 8.36 14.77 2.48
CA VAL A 166 9.30 15.72 1.87
C VAL A 166 9.23 17.11 2.55
N GLN A 167 8.26 17.36 3.43
CA GLN A 167 8.09 18.63 4.15
C GLN A 167 8.03 18.46 5.68
N TYR A 168 8.78 19.30 6.41
CA TYR A 168 9.07 19.15 7.84
C TYR A 168 7.90 19.49 8.79
N ASP A 169 6.95 20.31 8.36
CA ASP A 169 5.98 20.96 9.27
C ASP A 169 4.76 20.07 9.61
N ASP A 170 4.53 18.94 8.94
CA ASP A 170 3.38 18.08 9.23
C ASP A 170 3.74 16.84 10.07
N SER A 171 5.03 16.49 10.13
CA SER A 171 5.53 15.29 10.80
C SER A 171 5.18 15.20 12.30
N TYR A 172 5.19 16.34 13.00
CA TYR A 172 5.03 16.35 14.47
C TYR A 172 3.58 16.10 14.92
N ARG A 173 2.58 16.51 14.14
CA ARG A 173 1.16 16.29 14.50
C ARG A 173 0.81 14.81 14.46
N LEU A 174 1.37 14.08 13.50
CA LEU A 174 1.23 12.63 13.37
C LEU A 174 1.81 11.85 14.54
N LEU A 175 3.00 12.26 14.97
CA LEU A 175 3.68 11.58 16.06
C LEU A 175 2.98 11.77 17.41
N ASN A 176 2.15 12.80 17.53
CA ASN A 176 1.33 13.04 18.72
C ASN A 176 0.05 12.20 18.74
N THR A 177 -0.50 11.79 17.59
CA THR A 177 -1.75 11.01 17.50
C THR A 177 -1.53 9.50 17.54
N ILE A 178 -0.36 9.00 17.13
CA ILE A 178 -0.05 7.56 17.14
C ILE A 178 0.00 6.93 18.55
N PRO A 179 0.60 7.55 19.58
CA PRO A 179 0.76 6.93 20.90
C PRO A 179 -0.56 6.60 21.60
N SER A 180 -1.65 7.27 21.24
CA SER A 180 -2.99 6.98 21.77
C SER A 180 -3.70 5.81 21.09
N ALA A 181 -3.27 5.42 19.88
CA ALA A 181 -4.01 4.48 19.04
C ALA A 181 -3.30 3.13 18.81
N ALA A 182 -1.96 3.07 18.87
CA ALA A 182 -1.19 1.84 18.64
C ALA A 182 -0.02 1.70 19.64
N PRO A 183 -0.18 0.95 20.75
CA PRO A 183 0.83 0.85 21.81
C PRO A 183 2.03 -0.08 21.49
N SER A 184 1.91 -0.99 20.51
CA SER A 184 2.95 -1.99 20.13
C SER A 184 3.90 -1.52 19.01
N PHE A 185 3.98 -0.21 18.79
CA PHE A 185 4.39 0.38 17.53
C PHE A 185 5.91 0.61 17.38
N ALA A 186 6.47 0.22 16.22
CA ALA A 186 7.86 0.49 15.86
C ALA A 186 7.95 1.54 14.73
N VAL A 187 8.51 2.73 15.04
CA VAL A 187 8.75 3.79 14.06
C VAL A 187 10.12 3.62 13.42
N SER A 188 10.17 3.44 12.10
CA SER A 188 11.39 3.62 11.31
C SER A 188 11.25 4.84 10.41
N SER A 189 12.05 5.88 10.65
CA SER A 189 12.14 7.04 9.75
C SER A 189 13.46 7.04 8.99
N GLY A 190 13.49 7.61 7.78
CA GLY A 190 14.73 7.82 7.02
C GLY A 190 15.71 8.74 7.74
N ILE A 191 17.01 8.50 7.54
CA ILE A 191 18.16 8.91 8.37
C ILE A 191 18.24 10.41 8.73
N SER A 192 17.61 11.32 7.98
CA SER A 192 17.57 12.75 8.33
C SER A 192 16.57 13.08 9.47
N THR A 193 15.48 12.32 9.59
CA THR A 193 14.42 12.50 10.60
C THR A 193 14.71 11.76 11.91
N LEU A 194 15.56 10.74 11.89
CA LEU A 194 15.86 9.90 13.07
C LEU A 194 16.44 10.70 14.26
N LEU A 195 17.28 11.70 14.01
CA LEU A 195 17.94 12.45 15.09
C LEU A 195 16.98 13.33 15.90
N THR A 196 15.94 13.88 15.27
CA THR A 196 14.95 14.71 15.95
C THR A 196 13.88 13.86 16.62
N LEU A 197 13.48 12.76 15.97
CA LEU A 197 12.39 11.89 16.44
C LEU A 197 12.80 10.99 17.60
N CYS A 198 14.03 10.44 17.60
CA CYS A 198 14.55 9.73 18.76
C CYS A 198 14.75 10.67 19.97
N ARG A 199 15.07 11.95 19.75
CA ARG A 199 15.15 12.95 20.84
C ARG A 199 13.79 13.28 21.44
N CYS A 200 12.75 13.44 20.62
CA CYS A 200 11.39 13.67 21.11
C CYS A 200 10.84 12.45 21.86
N TRP A 201 11.03 11.24 21.33
CA TRP A 201 10.59 10.01 22.00
C TRP A 201 11.32 9.76 23.33
N ALA A 202 12.64 9.96 23.38
CA ALA A 202 13.42 9.85 24.62
C ALA A 202 13.03 10.92 25.66
N MET A 203 12.68 12.14 25.25
CA MET A 203 12.22 13.19 26.16
C MET A 203 10.81 12.92 26.70
N GLU A 204 9.88 12.46 25.87
CA GLU A 204 8.51 12.15 26.28
C GLU A 204 8.47 10.93 27.20
N TYR A 205 9.25 9.89 26.90
CA TYR A 205 9.42 8.71 27.74
C TYR A 205 10.03 9.07 29.10
N SER A 206 11.07 9.93 29.12
CA SER A 206 11.68 10.40 30.38
C SER A 206 10.77 11.34 31.20
N ARG A 207 9.77 11.98 30.60
CA ARG A 207 8.77 12.77 31.34
C ARG A 207 7.70 11.89 31.98
N ARG A 208 7.22 10.87 31.26
CA ARG A 208 6.20 9.95 31.77
C ARG A 208 6.75 9.03 32.86
N SER A 209 8.02 8.65 32.81
CA SER A 209 8.66 7.81 33.83
C SER A 209 8.99 8.55 35.14
N ARG A 210 8.74 9.86 35.25
CA ARG A 210 8.93 10.65 36.48
C ARG A 210 7.61 11.03 37.19
N LEU A 211 6.48 10.62 36.61
CA LEU A 211 5.14 10.90 37.14
C LEU A 211 4.46 9.65 37.71
N VAL A 212 5.21 8.57 37.90
CA VAL A 212 4.85 7.34 38.63
C VAL A 212 5.91 7.12 39.70
#